data_AF-A0A932B8R4-F1
#
_entry.id   AF-A0A932B8R4-F1
#
_cell.length_a   1.000
_cell.length_b   1.000
_cell.length_c   1.000
_cell.angle_alpha   90.00
_cell.angle_beta   90.00
_cell.angle_gamma   90.00
#
_symmetry.space_group_name_H-M   'P 1'
#
loop_
_entity.id
_entity.type
_entity.pdbx_description
1 polymer ?
#
loop_
_entity_poly.entity_id
_entity_poly.type
_entity_poly.pdbx_seq_one_letter_code
_entity_poly.pdbx_strand_id
1 'polypeptide(L)' 'MSTFNVTLTFQHPAWDEREGLLYEGIVAASKTEANRKVRAMAASYGQTYCQGRIYLKATKASV' A
#
# COMPACT_ATOMS: atom_id res chain seq x y z
N MET A 1 0.50 6.19 18.53
CA MET A 1 0.40 5.49 17.22
C MET A 1 -0.79 6.06 16.48
N SER A 2 -0.76 6.08 15.14
CA SER A 2 -1.86 6.57 14.32
C SER A 2 -2.25 5.52 13.28
N THR A 3 -3.51 5.57 12.86
CA THR A 3 -4.04 4.71 11.80
C THR A 3 -3.83 5.37 10.44
N PHE A 4 -3.38 4.60 9.47
CA PHE A 4 -3.12 5.06 8.10
C PHE A 4 -3.85 4.18 7.11
N ASN A 5 -4.33 4.80 6.04
CA ASN A 5 -4.76 4.11 4.84
C ASN A 5 -3.65 4.24 3.80
N VAL A 6 -3.31 3.15 3.14
CA VAL A 6 -2.22 3.12 2.16
C VAL A 6 -2.77 2.60 0.85
N THR A 7 -2.71 3.42 -0.19
CA THR A 7 -3.02 2.98 -1.55
C THR A 7 -1.74 2.49 -2.21
N LEU A 8 -1.77 1.27 -2.74
CA LEU A 8 -0.72 0.67 -3.55
C LEU A 8 -1.13 0.75 -5.01
N THR A 9 -0.36 1.43 -5.85
CA THR A 9 -0.57 1.47 -7.31
C THR A 9 0.60 0.85 -8.04
N PHE A 10 0.33 0.29 -9.22
CA PHE A 10 1.33 -0.38 -10.06
C PHE A 10 1.73 0.51 -11.24
N GLN A 11 2.96 0.37 -11.72
CA GLN A 11 3.41 1.02 -12.94
C GLN A 11 2.68 0.48 -14.18
N HIS A 12 2.40 -0.83 -14.18
CA HIS A 12 1.68 -1.52 -15.25
C HIS A 12 0.51 -2.31 -14.65
N PRO A 13 -0.54 -1.61 -14.19
CA PRO A 13 -1.67 -2.27 -13.55
C PRO A 13 -2.43 -3.15 -14.53
N ALA A 14 -2.97 -4.26 -14.05
CA ALA A 14 -4.04 -4.97 -14.75
C ALA A 14 -5.31 -4.10 -14.79
N TRP A 15 -6.30 -4.50 -15.60
CA TRP A 15 -7.54 -3.73 -15.79
C TRP A 15 -8.24 -3.42 -14.45
N ASP A 16 -8.25 -4.40 -13.55
CA ASP A 16 -8.85 -4.37 -12.21
C ASP A 16 -7.99 -3.65 -11.15
N GLU A 17 -6.70 -3.43 -11.42
CA GLU A 17 -5.76 -2.79 -10.48
C GLU A 17 -5.53 -1.31 -10.80
N ARG A 18 -6.24 -0.75 -11.78
CA ARG A 18 -6.06 0.63 -12.28
C ARG A 18 -6.23 1.69 -11.19
N GLU A 19 -7.11 1.45 -10.22
CA GLU A 19 -7.36 2.35 -9.09
C GLU A 19 -6.39 2.11 -7.92
N GLY A 20 -5.62 1.03 -7.97
CA GLY A 20 -4.75 0.58 -6.90
C GLY A 20 -5.45 -0.25 -5.83
N LEU A 21 -4.65 -0.91 -5.01
CA LEU A 21 -5.10 -1.72 -3.88
C LEU A 21 -5.09 -0.86 -2.61
N LEU A 22 -6.25 -0.73 -1.98
CA LEU A 22 -6.40 0.00 -0.73
C LEU A 22 -6.11 -0.92 0.47
N TYR A 23 -5.15 -0.53 1.29
CA TYR A 23 -4.83 -1.14 2.57
C TYR A 23 -5.28 -0.20 3.69
N GLU A 24 -6.40 -0.54 4.33
CA GLU A 24 -6.98 0.27 5.41
C GLU A 24 -6.48 -0.17 6.78
N GLY A 25 -6.57 0.73 7.77
CA GLY A 25 -6.38 0.36 9.17
C GLY A 25 -4.93 0.09 9.59
N ILE A 26 -3.94 0.57 8.83
CA ILE A 26 -2.53 0.31 9.10
C ILE A 26 -2.06 1.14 10.30
N VAL A 27 -1.89 0.48 11.44
CA VAL A 27 -1.37 1.11 12.66
C VAL A 27 0.15 1.25 12.54
N ALA A 28 0.64 2.50 12.56
CA ALA A 28 2.06 2.81 12.49
C ALA A 28 2.40 4.09 13.28
N ALA A 29 3.68 4.33 13.56
CA ALA A 29 4.14 5.59 14.14
C ALA A 29 4.27 6.70 13.07
N SER A 30 4.45 6.34 11.80
CA SER A 30 4.61 7.30 10.70
C SER A 30 4.08 6.77 9.36
N LYS A 31 3.89 7.68 8.39
CA LYS A 31 3.55 7.34 6.99
C LYS A 31 4.57 6.40 6.35
N THR A 32 5.86 6.63 6.61
CA THR A 32 6.95 5.81 6.08
C THR A 32 6.90 4.40 6.63
N GLU A 33 6.60 4.24 7.92
CA GLU A 33 6.43 2.94 8.54
C GLU A 33 5.18 2.22 8.02
N ALA A 34 4.06 2.94 7.85
CA ALA A 34 2.84 2.38 7.25
C ALA A 34 3.11 1.84 5.84
N ASN A 35 3.79 2.63 5.00
CA ASN A 35 4.22 2.18 3.67
C ASN A 35 5.13 0.94 3.72
N ARG A 36 6.07 0.88 4.67
CA ARG A 36 6.96 -0.29 4.83
C ARG A 36 6.17 -1.55 5.18
N LYS A 37 5.18 -1.45 6.09
CA LYS A 37 4.32 -2.57 6.47
C LYS A 37 3.52 -3.08 5.27
N VAL A 38 2.91 -2.17 4.51
CA VAL A 38 2.13 -2.55 3.32
C VAL A 38 3.00 -3.15 2.24
N ARG A 39 4.23 -2.64 2.06
CA ARG A 39 5.20 -3.26 1.15
C ARG A 39 5.54 -4.70 1.55
N ALA A 40 5.73 -4.97 2.84
CA ALA A 40 6.00 -6.31 3.33
C ALA A 40 4.78 -7.24 3.12
N MET A 41 3.56 -6.75 3.37
CA MET A 41 2.34 -7.51 3.11
C MET A 41 2.14 -7.80 1.62
N ALA A 42 2.32 -6.80 0.76
CA ALA A 42 2.24 -6.98 -0.69
C ALA A 42 3.28 -7.98 -1.21
N ALA A 43 4.47 -8.05 -0.57
CA ALA A 43 5.46 -9.06 -0.90
C ALA A 43 5.02 -10.48 -0.50
N SER A 44 4.41 -10.65 0.68
CA SER A 44 3.90 -11.96 1.11
C SER A 44 2.70 -12.45 0.28
N TYR A 45 1.88 -11.54 -0.26
CA TYR A 45 0.79 -11.88 -1.17
C TYR A 45 1.24 -12.08 -2.62
N GLY A 46 2.54 -12.02 -2.92
CA GLY A 46 3.07 -12.18 -4.28
C GLY A 46 2.85 -10.97 -5.19
N GLN A 47 2.17 -9.92 -4.72
CA GLN A 47 1.83 -8.71 -5.48
C GLN A 47 3.05 -7.87 -5.86
N THR A 48 4.22 -8.15 -5.30
CA THR A 48 5.47 -7.43 -5.63
C THR A 48 6.22 -8.06 -6.81
N TYR A 49 5.92 -9.31 -7.17
CA TYR A 49 6.70 -10.07 -8.15
C TYR A 49 6.23 -9.91 -9.60
N CYS A 50 5.00 -9.44 -9.82
CA CYS A 50 4.37 -9.58 -11.14
C CYS A 50 4.29 -8.30 -12.01
N GLN A 51 4.55 -7.09 -11.49
CA GLN A 51 4.17 -5.85 -12.23
C GLN A 51 5.14 -4.65 -12.17
N GLY A 52 6.42 -4.86 -11.84
CA GLY A 52 7.42 -3.77 -11.91
C GLY A 52 7.42 -2.82 -10.71
N ARG A 53 7.49 -1.50 -10.93
CA ARG A 53 7.53 -0.53 -9.82
C ARG A 53 6.15 -0.38 -9.16
N ILE A 54 6.12 -0.49 -7.83
CA ILE A 54 4.96 -0.16 -7.00
C ILE A 54 5.12 1.22 -6.36
N TYR A 55 4.02 1.95 -6.26
CA TYR A 55 3.93 3.24 -5.59
C TYR A 55 3.00 3.11 -4.38
N LEU A 56 3.42 3.68 -3.25
CA LEU A 56 2.70 3.57 -1.98
C LEU A 56 2.40 4.96 -1.43
N LYS A 57 1.13 5.24 -1.19
CA LYS A 57 0.68 6.52 -0.66
C LYS A 57 -0.06 6.32 0.66
N ALA A 58 0.62 6.61 1.77
CA ALA A 58 0.01 6.65 3.09
C ALA A 58 -0.70 7.98 3.36
N THR A 59 -1.99 7.90 3.66
CA THR A 59 -2.82 8.98 4.22
C THR A 59 -3.15 8.65 5.67
N LYS A 60 -3.18 9.66 6.54
CA LYS A 60 -3.71 9.45 7.90
C LYS A 60 -5.19 9.15 7.76
N ALA A 61 -5.66 8.08 8.39
CA ALA A 61 -7.09 7.87 8.54
C ALA A 61 -7.56 8.91 9.55
N SER A 62 -8.30 9.92 9.07
CA SER A 62 -9.04 10.81 9.95
C SER A 62 -10.15 9.98 10.57
N VAL A 63 -10.12 9.80 11.89
CA VAL A 63 -11.25 9.28 12.67
C VAL A 63 -12.41 10.26 12.58
#